data_AF-A0A959DWH6-F1
#
_entry.id   AF-A0A959DWH6-F1
#
_cell.length_a   1.000
_cell.length_b   1.000
_cell.length_c   1.000
_cell.angle_alpha   90.00
_cell.angle_beta   90.00
_cell.angle_gamma   90.00
#
_symmetry.space_group_name_H-M   'P 1'
#
loop_
_entity.id
_entity.type
_entity.pdbx_description
1 polymer ?
#
loop_
_entity_poly.entity_id
_entity_poly.type
_entity_poly.pdbx_seq_one_letter_code
_entity_poly.pdbx_strand_id
1 'polypeptide(L)'
;MSKDKTISRQEANTESEQNVLTDTAFNAYLEQKAMNLIKKMYSESEVKDQWANGDTTQVHHIFPKSKFPQLAYYLENLIKLTATQHYTKAHPNNKTDAINPDYQLVCLLAKSDSIEKSLKKNE
;
A
#
# COMPACT_ATOMS: atom_id res chain seq x y z
N MET A 1 -39.71 -11.03 11.61
CA MET A 1 -38.31 -11.09 12.07
C MET A 1 -37.47 -10.30 11.08
N SER A 2 -36.98 -9.13 11.47
CA SER A 2 -36.16 -8.28 10.60
C SER A 2 -34.76 -8.90 10.46
N LYS A 3 -34.37 -9.25 9.23
CA LYS A 3 -32.99 -9.64 8.92
C LYS A 3 -32.07 -8.48 9.26
N ASP A 4 -31.15 -8.72 10.20
CA ASP A 4 -30.12 -7.78 10.60
C ASP A 4 -29.17 -7.53 9.42
N LYS A 5 -29.18 -6.31 8.87
CA LYS A 5 -28.38 -5.91 7.70
C LYS A 5 -26.87 -5.88 8.00
N THR A 6 -26.49 -6.02 9.26
CA THR A 6 -25.10 -5.99 9.72
C THR A 6 -24.41 -7.33 9.47
N ILE A 7 -25.16 -8.44 9.58
CA ILE A 7 -24.66 -9.81 9.37
C ILE A 7 -24.15 -10.00 7.94
N SER A 8 -24.90 -9.53 6.93
CA SER A 8 -24.50 -9.64 5.52
C SER A 8 -23.21 -8.88 5.18
N ARG A 9 -22.88 -7.81 5.93
CA ARG A 9 -21.62 -7.06 5.75
C ARG A 9 -20.44 -7.76 6.41
N GLN A 10 -20.67 -8.37 7.58
CA GLN A 10 -19.64 -9.16 8.25
C GLN A 10 -19.34 -10.43 7.48
N GLU A 11 -20.35 -11.16 7.01
CA GLU A 11 -20.19 -12.36 6.17
C GLU A 11 -19.45 -12.06 4.86
N ALA A 12 -19.77 -10.94 4.19
CA ALA A 12 -19.05 -10.52 2.98
C ALA A 12 -17.58 -10.15 3.25
N ASN A 13 -17.27 -9.57 4.41
CA ASN A 13 -15.88 -9.30 4.81
C ASN A 13 -15.13 -10.61 5.09
N THR A 14 -15.72 -11.55 5.84
CA THR A 14 -15.10 -12.84 6.16
C THR A 14 -14.92 -13.72 4.90
N GLU A 15 -15.89 -13.71 3.99
CA GLU A 15 -15.77 -14.37 2.68
C GLU A 15 -14.73 -13.71 1.78
N SER A 16 -14.51 -12.39 1.89
CA SER A 16 -13.45 -11.68 1.15
C SER A 16 -12.04 -11.96 1.67
N GLU A 17 -11.90 -12.23 2.96
CA GLU A 17 -10.65 -12.70 3.57
C GLU A 17 -10.33 -14.16 3.19
N GLN A 18 -11.36 -14.99 2.99
CA GLN A 18 -11.23 -16.40 2.61
C GLN A 18 -11.14 -16.63 1.09
N ASN A 19 -11.75 -15.77 0.27
CA ASN A 19 -11.67 -15.79 -1.19
C ASN A 19 -10.68 -14.74 -1.69
N VAL A 20 -9.39 -14.97 -1.43
CA VAL A 20 -8.29 -14.36 -2.21
C VAL A 20 -8.33 -14.94 -3.64
N LEU A 21 -9.39 -14.61 -4.37
CA LEU A 21 -9.52 -14.91 -5.78
C LEU A 21 -8.59 -13.95 -6.51
N THR A 22 -7.56 -14.52 -7.12
CA THR A 22 -6.61 -13.87 -8.01
C THR A 22 -7.37 -13.12 -9.11
N ASP A 23 -7.08 -11.83 -9.28
CA ASP A 23 -7.49 -10.97 -10.40
C ASP A 23 -9.00 -10.79 -10.67
N THR A 24 -9.71 -10.20 -9.71
CA THR A 24 -11.07 -9.68 -9.96
C THR A 24 -11.10 -8.15 -10.01
N ALA A 25 -12.06 -7.58 -10.75
CA ALA A 25 -12.34 -6.15 -10.77
C ALA A 25 -12.58 -5.55 -9.37
N PHE A 26 -13.03 -6.38 -8.43
CA PHE A 26 -13.20 -6.00 -7.02
C PHE A 26 -11.86 -5.73 -6.32
N ASN A 27 -10.84 -6.54 -6.54
CA ASN A 27 -9.50 -6.32 -5.97
C ASN A 27 -8.87 -5.03 -6.51
N ALA A 28 -9.00 -4.77 -7.81
CA ALA A 28 -8.53 -3.52 -8.40
C ALA A 28 -9.22 -2.28 -7.78
N TYR A 29 -10.52 -2.39 -7.46
CA TYR A 29 -11.24 -1.35 -6.73
C TYR A 29 -10.68 -1.14 -5.31
N LEU A 30 -10.43 -2.22 -4.56
CA LEU A 30 -9.85 -2.14 -3.22
C LEU A 30 -8.44 -1.54 -3.24
N GLU A 31 -7.59 -1.96 -4.18
CA GLU A 31 -6.26 -1.37 -4.40
C GLU A 31 -6.36 0.13 -4.67
N GLN A 32 -7.24 0.55 -5.58
CA GLN A 32 -7.40 1.97 -5.90
C GLN A 32 -7.91 2.78 -4.71
N LYS A 33 -8.82 2.21 -3.91
CA LYS A 33 -9.31 2.81 -2.67
C LYS A 33 -8.19 2.95 -1.64
N ALA A 34 -7.39 1.91 -1.44
CA ALA A 34 -6.24 1.89 -0.53
C ALA A 34 -5.18 2.93 -0.94
N MET A 35 -4.81 2.98 -2.23
CA MET A 35 -3.88 3.99 -2.75
C MET A 35 -4.39 5.41 -2.54
N ASN A 36 -5.69 5.65 -2.76
CA ASN A 36 -6.29 6.97 -2.53
C ASN A 36 -6.30 7.36 -1.05
N LEU A 37 -6.42 6.39 -0.14
CA LEU A 37 -6.33 6.63 1.30
C LEU A 37 -4.90 7.00 1.70
N ILE A 38 -3.88 6.27 1.23
CA ILE A 38 -2.46 6.60 1.46
C ILE A 38 -2.13 8.03 0.97
N LYS A 39 -2.64 8.43 -0.21
CA LYS A 39 -2.46 9.79 -0.73
C LYS A 39 -3.03 10.87 0.20
N LYS A 40 -4.08 10.56 0.97
CA LYS A 40 -4.71 11.50 1.92
C LYS A 40 -4.04 11.48 3.29
N MET A 41 -3.59 10.31 3.74
CA MET A 41 -2.92 10.13 5.04
C MET A 41 -1.55 10.81 5.08
N TYR A 42 -0.80 10.77 3.98
CA TYR A 42 0.57 11.25 3.93
C TYR A 42 0.71 12.38 2.92
N SER A 43 1.01 13.59 3.42
CA SER A 43 1.34 14.77 2.60
C SER A 43 2.77 14.73 2.05
N GLU A 44 3.66 14.02 2.73
CA GLU A 44 5.08 13.88 2.39
C GLU A 44 5.46 12.42 2.20
N SER A 45 6.67 12.18 1.68
CA SER A 45 7.22 10.82 1.60
C SER A 45 7.35 10.20 2.98
N GLU A 46 7.00 8.93 3.11
CA GLU A 46 7.26 8.15 4.32
C GLU A 46 8.77 7.87 4.47
N VAL A 47 9.50 7.77 3.35
CA VAL A 47 10.96 7.62 3.34
C VAL A 47 11.63 8.99 3.41
N LYS A 48 12.36 9.27 4.51
CA LYS A 48 13.00 10.57 4.80
C LYS A 48 14.50 10.61 4.45
N ASP A 49 14.86 10.09 3.28
CA ASP A 49 16.24 10.13 2.77
C ASP A 49 16.53 11.39 1.93
N GLN A 50 17.73 11.47 1.36
CA GLN A 50 18.17 12.60 0.54
C GLN A 50 17.34 12.83 -0.74
N TRP A 51 16.51 11.86 -1.16
CA TRP A 51 15.63 11.96 -2.32
C TRP A 51 14.17 12.25 -1.94
N ALA A 52 13.89 12.49 -0.65
CA ALA A 52 12.59 12.92 -0.15
C ALA A 52 12.23 14.37 -0.54
N ASN A 53 13.18 15.11 -1.12
CA ASN A 53 12.98 16.48 -1.56
C ASN A 53 12.09 16.52 -2.82
N GLY A 54 10.88 17.06 -2.68
CA GLY A 54 9.95 17.31 -3.80
C GLY A 54 8.54 16.76 -3.57
N ASP A 55 7.70 16.90 -4.59
CA ASP A 55 6.30 16.53 -4.48
C ASP A 55 6.11 15.01 -4.34
N THR A 56 5.34 14.64 -3.32
CA THR A 56 5.06 13.26 -3.02
C THR A 56 3.83 12.79 -3.77
N THR A 57 4.02 12.38 -5.01
CA THR A 57 2.90 12.05 -5.93
C THR A 57 2.64 10.56 -6.05
N GLN A 58 3.63 9.72 -5.73
CA GLN A 58 3.60 8.29 -6.01
C GLN A 58 3.16 7.48 -4.80
N VAL A 59 2.37 6.43 -5.04
CA VAL A 59 2.10 5.36 -4.08
C VAL A 59 2.72 4.10 -4.64
N HIS A 60 3.62 3.51 -3.88
CA HIS A 60 4.43 2.37 -4.29
C HIS A 60 4.01 1.11 -3.53
N HIS A 61 4.01 -0.03 -4.20
CA HIS A 61 3.85 -1.32 -3.54
C HIS A 61 5.21 -1.82 -3.06
N ILE A 62 5.41 -1.97 -1.74
CA ILE A 62 6.67 -2.49 -1.18
C ILE A 62 6.90 -3.91 -1.70
N PHE A 63 5.89 -4.77 -1.59
CA PHE A 63 5.83 -6.08 -2.22
C PHE A 63 5.02 -5.97 -3.52
N PRO A 64 5.60 -6.31 -4.69
CA PRO A 64 4.99 -6.04 -5.98
C PRO A 64 3.74 -6.90 -6.18
N LYS A 65 2.67 -6.28 -6.67
CA LYS A 65 1.40 -6.94 -7.00
C LYS A 65 1.59 -8.18 -7.89
N SER A 66 2.50 -8.13 -8.86
CA SER A 66 2.76 -9.25 -9.78
C SER A 66 3.26 -10.52 -9.09
N LYS A 67 3.88 -10.40 -7.91
CA LYS A 67 4.37 -11.53 -7.12
C LYS A 67 3.51 -11.81 -5.89
N PHE A 68 2.90 -10.77 -5.31
CA PHE A 68 2.13 -10.84 -4.07
C PHE A 68 0.78 -10.15 -4.24
N PRO A 69 -0.10 -10.63 -5.14
CA PRO A 69 -1.40 -9.99 -5.40
C PRO A 69 -2.28 -9.94 -4.15
N GLN A 70 -2.15 -10.93 -3.25
CA GLN A 70 -2.84 -10.96 -1.98
C GLN A 70 -2.47 -9.79 -1.07
N LEU A 71 -1.28 -9.19 -1.24
CA LEU A 71 -0.81 -8.06 -0.43
C LEU A 71 -1.16 -6.71 -1.04
N ALA A 72 -1.70 -6.66 -2.26
CA ALA A 72 -1.75 -5.41 -3.05
C ALA A 72 -2.67 -4.33 -2.45
N TYR A 73 -3.76 -4.73 -1.78
CA TYR A 73 -4.73 -3.80 -1.20
C TYR A 73 -4.45 -3.42 0.26
N TYR A 74 -3.47 -4.05 0.92
CA TYR A 74 -3.12 -3.74 2.31
C TYR A 74 -2.39 -2.41 2.40
N LEU A 75 -2.82 -1.53 3.31
CA LEU A 75 -2.19 -0.22 3.51
C LEU A 75 -0.74 -0.36 3.97
N GLU A 76 -0.44 -1.42 4.69
CA GLU A 76 0.89 -1.81 5.18
C GLU A 76 1.84 -2.14 4.03
N ASN A 77 1.33 -2.56 2.87
CA ASN A 77 2.12 -2.82 1.69
C ASN A 77 2.28 -1.60 0.76
N LEU A 78 1.59 -0.50 1.06
CA LEU A 78 1.60 0.71 0.24
C LEU A 78 2.42 1.80 0.93
N ILE A 79 3.37 2.40 0.23
CA ILE A 79 4.21 3.47 0.77
C ILE A 79 4.18 4.71 -0.12
N LYS A 80 4.05 5.88 0.52
CA LYS A 80 4.04 7.17 -0.14
C LYS A 80 5.47 7.63 -0.44
N LEU A 81 5.76 7.94 -1.72
CA LEU A 81 7.11 8.30 -2.20
C LEU A 81 7.12 9.51 -3.14
N THR A 82 8.26 10.20 -3.24
CA THR A 82 8.51 11.16 -4.32
C THR A 82 8.70 10.46 -5.67
N ALA A 83 8.61 11.21 -6.77
CA ALA A 83 8.84 10.65 -8.11
C ALA A 83 10.26 10.04 -8.25
N THR A 84 11.28 10.71 -7.70
CA THR A 84 12.67 10.23 -7.71
C THR A 84 12.83 8.94 -6.93
N GLN A 85 12.26 8.88 -5.73
CA GLN A 85 12.29 7.66 -4.90
C GLN A 85 11.60 6.50 -5.61
N HIS A 86 10.46 6.74 -6.26
CA HIS A 86 9.73 5.70 -6.97
C HIS A 86 10.47 5.20 -8.22
N TYR A 87 10.72 6.09 -9.18
CA TYR A 87 11.18 5.71 -10.53
C TYR A 87 12.68 5.53 -10.64
N THR A 88 13.48 6.06 -9.70
CA THR A 88 14.94 5.94 -9.75
C THR A 88 15.47 4.98 -8.70
N LYS A 89 14.85 4.92 -7.52
CA LYS A 89 15.36 4.14 -6.39
C LYS A 89 14.65 2.81 -6.23
N ALA A 90 13.33 2.81 -6.14
CA ALA A 90 12.54 1.58 -6.03
C ALA A 90 12.52 0.78 -7.34
N HIS A 91 12.43 1.47 -8.47
CA HIS A 91 12.41 0.88 -9.81
C HIS A 91 13.60 1.36 -10.66
N PRO A 92 14.84 0.85 -10.47
CA PRO A 92 16.01 1.31 -11.19
C PRO A 92 15.81 1.35 -12.71
N ASN A 93 16.25 2.42 -13.36
CA ASN A 93 16.06 2.67 -14.79
C ASN A 93 14.58 2.75 -15.23
N ASN A 94 13.69 3.22 -14.34
CA ASN A 94 12.24 3.33 -14.59
C ASN A 94 11.57 1.99 -14.94
N LYS A 95 12.20 0.84 -14.62
CA LYS A 95 11.64 -0.48 -14.90
C LYS A 95 10.67 -0.87 -13.78
N THR A 96 9.40 -0.54 -13.94
CA THR A 96 8.35 -0.78 -12.93
C THR A 96 8.11 -2.26 -12.61
N ASP A 97 8.53 -3.16 -13.51
CA ASP A 97 8.44 -4.61 -13.31
C ASP A 97 9.55 -5.17 -12.41
N ALA A 98 10.61 -4.38 -12.16
CA ALA A 98 11.75 -4.76 -11.33
C ALA A 98 11.81 -3.90 -10.06
N ILE A 99 12.14 -4.52 -8.93
CA ILE A 99 12.33 -3.82 -7.65
C ILE A 99 13.80 -3.90 -7.25
N ASN A 100 14.31 -2.80 -6.71
CA ASN A 100 15.59 -2.77 -6.00
C ASN A 100 15.42 -3.33 -4.58
N PRO A 101 16.01 -4.50 -4.23
CA PRO A 101 15.87 -5.09 -2.90
C PRO A 101 16.40 -4.21 -1.77
N ASP A 102 17.48 -3.47 -2.00
CA ASP A 102 18.07 -2.60 -0.97
C ASP A 102 17.12 -1.45 -0.65
N TYR A 103 16.53 -0.85 -1.69
CA TYR A 103 15.56 0.22 -1.50
C TYR A 103 14.20 -0.29 -1.01
N GLN A 104 13.83 -1.52 -1.35
CA GLN A 104 12.67 -2.20 -0.79
C GLN A 104 12.79 -2.36 0.72
N LEU A 105 13.97 -2.71 1.23
CA LEU A 105 14.25 -2.77 2.67
C LEU A 105 14.09 -1.39 3.33
N VAL A 106 14.61 -0.33 2.70
CA VAL A 106 14.43 1.06 3.19
C VAL A 106 12.94 1.40 3.29
N CYS A 107 12.16 1.08 2.26
CA CYS A 107 10.71 1.27 2.28
C CYS A 107 10.04 0.48 3.41
N LEU A 108 10.44 -0.78 3.62
CA LEU A 108 9.87 -1.62 4.67
C LEU A 108 10.13 -1.04 6.06
N LEU A 109 11.36 -0.61 6.35
CA LEU A 109 11.71 0.03 7.61
C LEU A 109 10.93 1.32 7.85
N ALA A 110 10.87 2.21 6.85
CA ALA A 110 10.11 3.45 6.95
C ALA A 110 8.61 3.18 7.18
N LYS A 111 8.06 2.14 6.53
CA LYS A 111 6.66 1.76 6.71
C LYS A 111 6.40 1.19 8.10
N SER A 112 7.29 0.35 8.63
CA SER A 112 7.22 -0.14 10.00
C SER A 112 7.19 1.01 11.01
N ASP A 113 8.01 2.04 10.82
CA ASP A 113 8.01 3.23 11.67
C ASP A 113 6.67 4.00 11.58
N SER A 114 6.10 4.15 10.38
CA SER A 114 4.77 4.78 10.20
C SER A 114 3.67 4.00 10.92
N ILE A 115 3.68 2.67 10.80
CA ILE A 115 2.70 1.79 11.46
C ILE A 115 2.84 1.89 12.98
N GLU A 116 4.06 1.83 13.51
CA GLU A 116 4.29 1.95 14.94
C GLU A 116 3.77 3.29 15.49
N LYS A 117 3.98 4.39 14.75
CA LYS A 117 3.45 5.71 15.10
C LYS A 117 1.92 5.75 15.09
N SER A 118 1.27 5.12 14.11
CA SER A 118 -0.20 5.00 14.03
C SER A 118 -0.74 4.29 15.28
N LEU A 119 -0.17 3.12 15.59
CA LEU A 119 -0.57 2.32 16.75
C LEU A 119 -0.41 3.08 18.06
N LYS A 120 0.68 3.83 18.25
CA LYS A 120 0.90 4.67 19.43
C LYS A 120 -0.12 5.80 19.58
N LYS A 121 -0.71 6.26 18.47
CA LYS A 121 -1.77 7.28 18.45
C LYS A 121 -3.18 6.68 18.57
N ASN A 122 -3.32 5.37 18.53
CA ASN A 122 -4.61 4.66 18.38
C ASN A 122 -5.35 5.04 17.09
N GLU A 123 -4.60 5.26 16.00
CA GLU A 123 -5.09 5.49 14.63
C GLU A 123 -5.14 4.18 13.83
#